data_AF-A0A850LR50-F1
#
_entry.id   AF-A0A850LR50-F1
#
_cell.length_a   1.000
_cell.length_b   1.000
_cell.length_c   1.000
_cell.angle_alpha   90.00
_cell.angle_beta   90.00
_cell.angle_gamma   90.00
#
_symmetry.space_group_name_H-M   'P 1'
#
loop_
_entity.id
_entity.type
_entity.pdbx_description
1 polymer ?
#
loop_
_entity_poly.entity_id
_entity_poly.type
_entity_poly.pdbx_seq_one_letter_code
_entity_poly.pdbx_strand_id
1 'polypeptide(L)'
;MSNEEEPKVEKNLISINGTIKHLKLEGGFYGIIGDDGNHYKPIKLAGEFKKDGLKVHIEAKERKGMISIHMWGRTIEILKIEKI
;
A
#
# COMPACT_ATOMS: atom_id res chain seq x y z
N MET A 1 16.92 -12.44 32.22
CA MET A 1 16.77 -11.44 31.16
C MET A 1 16.28 -12.17 29.93
N SER A 2 15.01 -12.00 29.58
CA SER A 2 14.48 -12.44 28.30
C SER A 2 14.88 -11.39 27.28
N ASN A 3 15.75 -11.74 26.33
CA ASN A 3 16.01 -10.88 25.19
C ASN A 3 14.76 -10.92 24.31
N GLU A 4 13.88 -9.94 24.48
CA GLU A 4 12.90 -9.57 23.45
C GLU A 4 13.70 -8.91 22.33
N GLU A 5 14.20 -9.72 21.38
CA GLU A 5 14.61 -9.18 20.09
C GLU A 5 13.35 -8.66 19.41
N GLU A 6 13.11 -7.35 19.52
CA GLU A 6 12.10 -6.66 18.72
C GLU A 6 12.32 -7.04 17.25
N PRO A 7 11.27 -7.40 16.49
CA PRO A 7 11.43 -7.78 15.10
C PRO A 7 12.12 -6.62 14.36
N LYS A 8 13.29 -6.88 13.75
CA LYS A 8 14.00 -5.93 12.89
C LYS A 8 13.05 -5.45 11.81
N VAL A 9 12.37 -4.33 12.06
CA VAL A 9 11.49 -3.75 11.05
C VAL A 9 12.38 -3.08 10.02
N GLU A 10 12.79 -3.84 9.00
CA GLU A 10 13.48 -3.28 7.84
C GLU A 10 12.73 -2.03 7.38
N LYS A 11 13.42 -0.90 7.34
CA LYS A 11 12.90 0.38 6.86
C LYS A 11 12.80 0.33 5.33
N ASN A 12 11.87 -0.46 4.80
CA ASN A 12 11.57 -0.48 3.37
C ASN A 12 10.66 0.69 3.01
N LEU A 13 11.18 1.92 3.18
CA LEU A 13 10.46 3.13 2.78
C LEU A 13 10.48 3.27 1.27
N ILE A 14 9.32 3.55 0.69
CA ILE A 14 9.13 3.71 -0.76
C ILE A 14 8.28 4.95 -1.03
N SER A 15 8.53 5.56 -2.18
CA SER A 15 7.76 6.68 -2.70
C SER A 15 7.09 6.25 -4.00
N ILE A 16 5.79 6.50 -4.13
CA ILE A 16 4.95 6.00 -5.22
C ILE A 16 4.15 7.16 -5.80
N ASN A 17 4.28 7.39 -7.09
CA ASN A 17 3.27 8.09 -7.87
C ASN A 17 2.36 7.04 -8.52
N GLY A 18 1.05 7.23 -8.43
CA GLY A 18 0.14 6.24 -8.98
C GLY A 18 -1.30 6.68 -9.01
N THR A 19 -2.17 5.73 -9.37
CA THR A 19 -3.60 5.94 -9.52
C THR A 19 -4.37 4.99 -8.61
N ILE A 20 -5.29 5.52 -7.83
CA ILE A 20 -6.24 4.73 -7.05
C ILE A 20 -7.17 3.97 -8.00
N LYS A 21 -7.31 2.66 -7.77
CA LYS A 21 -8.21 1.79 -8.53
C LYS A 21 -9.10 0.95 -7.62
N HIS A 22 -10.39 0.93 -7.92
CA HIS A 22 -11.36 0.04 -7.29
C HIS A 22 -11.37 -1.29 -8.03
N LEU A 23 -10.88 -2.33 -7.37
CA LEU A 23 -10.77 -3.68 -7.88
C LEU A 23 -11.96 -4.48 -7.37
N LYS A 24 -12.74 -5.09 -8.27
CA LYS A 24 -13.98 -5.81 -7.95
C LYS A 24 -13.76 -7.27 -7.47
N LEU A 25 -12.53 -7.65 -7.14
CA LEU A 25 -12.21 -9.01 -6.69
C LEU A 25 -12.65 -9.21 -5.22
N GLU A 26 -13.24 -10.36 -4.90
CA GLU A 26 -13.55 -10.82 -3.53
C GLU A 26 -14.17 -9.75 -2.59
N GLY A 27 -15.33 -9.19 -2.97
CA GLY A 27 -16.00 -8.18 -2.16
C GLY A 27 -15.52 -6.75 -2.36
N GLY A 28 -14.46 -6.57 -3.15
CA GLY A 28 -14.01 -5.28 -3.67
C GLY A 28 -13.05 -4.55 -2.74
N PHE A 29 -11.96 -4.01 -3.30
CA PHE A 29 -11.01 -3.20 -2.54
C PHE A 29 -10.39 -2.09 -3.39
N TYR A 30 -9.78 -1.11 -2.72
CA TYR A 30 -9.02 -0.06 -3.39
C TYR A 30 -7.53 -0.39 -3.33
N GLY A 31 -6.89 -0.40 -4.50
CA GLY A 31 -5.45 -0.55 -4.68
C GLY A 31 -4.84 0.65 -5.39
N ILE A 32 -3.51 0.69 -5.48
CA ILE A 32 -2.78 1.70 -6.24
C ILE A 32 -2.03 1.02 -7.38
N ILE A 33 -2.24 1.52 -8.60
CA ILE A 33 -1.40 1.19 -9.75
C ILE A 33 -0.32 2.26 -9.81
N GLY A 34 0.92 1.86 -9.52
CA GLY A 34 2.06 2.76 -9.62
C GLY A 34 2.35 3.11 -11.06
N ASP A 35 2.87 4.32 -11.29
CA ASP A 35 3.35 4.75 -12.60
C ASP A 35 4.60 3.96 -13.02
N ASP A 36 5.21 3.23 -12.09
CA ASP A 36 6.26 2.22 -12.31
C ASP A 36 5.74 0.86 -12.82
N GLY A 37 4.42 0.73 -12.99
CA GLY A 37 3.76 -0.51 -13.41
C GLY A 37 3.57 -1.55 -12.30
N ASN A 38 4.00 -1.27 -11.07
CA ASN A 38 3.76 -2.15 -9.94
C ASN A 38 2.36 -1.94 -9.34
N HIS A 39 1.84 -2.97 -8.70
CA HIS A 39 0.61 -2.90 -7.92
C HIS A 39 0.92 -2.80 -6.43
N TYR A 40 0.22 -1.91 -5.75
CA TYR A 40 0.39 -1.68 -4.32
C TYR A 40 -0.95 -1.80 -3.60
N LYS A 41 -1.00 -2.66 -2.59
CA LYS A 41 -2.17 -2.85 -1.74
C LYS A 41 -1.98 -2.13 -0.41
N PRO A 42 -2.75 -1.08 -0.11
CA PRO A 42 -2.66 -0.41 1.17
C PRO A 42 -3.33 -1.25 2.26
N ILE A 43 -2.70 -1.34 3.43
CA ILE A 43 -3.33 -1.94 4.62
C ILE A 43 -4.59 -1.17 5.02
N LYS A 44 -4.51 0.16 4.91
CA LYS A 44 -5.62 1.07 5.15
C LYS A 44 -5.53 2.24 4.17
N LEU A 45 -6.68 2.61 3.60
CA LEU A 45 -6.83 3.80 2.77
C LEU A 45 -7.88 4.71 3.40
N ALA A 46 -7.52 5.96 3.66
CA ALA A 46 -8.45 6.96 4.19
C ALA A 46 -9.61 7.19 3.19
N GLY A 47 -10.82 7.40 3.74
CA GLY A 47 -12.05 7.45 2.94
C GLY A 47 -12.04 8.51 1.84
N GLU A 48 -11.38 9.65 2.07
CA GLU A 48 -11.25 10.74 1.10
C GLU A 48 -10.46 10.37 -0.17
N PHE A 49 -9.64 9.31 -0.11
CA PHE A 49 -8.85 8.80 -1.23
C PHE A 49 -9.50 7.58 -1.91
N LYS A 50 -10.64 7.07 -1.41
CA LYS A 50 -11.39 5.96 -2.02
C LYS A 50 -12.18 6.43 -3.25
N LYS A 51 -11.47 6.91 -4.27
CA LYS A 51 -12.05 7.38 -5.55
C LYS A 51 -11.29 6.74 -6.70
N ASP A 52 -12.00 5.96 -7.53
CA ASP A 52 -11.37 5.37 -8.72
C ASP A 52 -10.84 6.46 -9.65
N GLY A 53 -9.63 6.26 -10.16
CA GLY A 53 -8.97 7.19 -11.08
C GLY A 53 -8.27 8.36 -10.40
N LEU A 54 -8.28 8.46 -9.06
CA LEU A 54 -7.58 9.53 -8.35
C LEU A 54 -6.06 9.35 -8.45
N LYS A 55 -5.36 10.35 -9.00
CA LYS A 55 -3.90 10.42 -9.00
C LYS A 55 -3.39 10.88 -7.64
N VAL A 56 -2.37 10.20 -7.14
CA VAL A 56 -1.81 10.43 -5.80
C VAL A 56 -0.30 10.26 -5.78
N HIS A 57 0.32 11.00 -4.87
CA HIS A 57 1.67 10.75 -4.37
C HIS A 57 1.59 10.08 -2.99
N ILE A 58 2.38 9.04 -2.76
CA ILE A 58 2.36 8.25 -1.54
C ILE A 58 3.78 8.05 -1.01
N GLU A 59 3.98 8.30 0.27
CA GLU A 59 5.12 7.78 1.03
C GLU A 59 4.64 6.63 1.89
N ALA A 60 5.30 5.48 1.79
CA ALA A 60 4.84 4.26 2.45
C ALA A 60 5.99 3.39 2.92
N LYS A 61 5.65 2.47 3.82
CA LYS A 61 6.52 1.36 4.23
C LYS A 61 6.04 0.07 3.61
N GLU A 62 6.89 -0.59 2.85
CA GLU A 62 6.60 -1.92 2.30
C GLU A 62 6.68 -2.97 3.41
N ARG A 63 5.63 -3.79 3.52
CA ARG A 63 5.55 -4.88 4.49
C ARG A 63 5.89 -6.20 3.79
N LYS A 64 7.19 -6.54 3.80
CA LYS A 64 7.70 -7.84 3.31
C LYS A 64 7.18 -8.97 4.21
N GLY A 65 6.87 -10.12 3.61
CA GLY A 65 6.42 -11.33 4.35
C GLY A 65 4.90 -11.45 4.54
N MET A 66 4.12 -10.41 4.21
CA MET A 66 2.66 -10.55 4.11
C MET A 66 2.30 -10.91 2.68
N ILE A 67 2.07 -12.21 2.42
CA ILE A 67 1.34 -12.63 1.23
C ILE A 67 -0.05 -12.01 1.34
N SER A 68 -0.37 -11.06 0.49
CA SER A 68 -1.73 -10.52 0.41
C SER A 68 -2.67 -11.69 0.14
N ILE A 69 -3.74 -11.85 0.92
CA ILE A 69 -4.73 -12.92 0.70
C ILE A 69 -5.34 -12.87 -0.72
N HIS A 70 -5.28 -11.69 -1.37
CA HIS A 70 -5.75 -11.50 -2.75
C HIS A 70 -4.64 -11.81 -3.79
N MET A 71 -3.43 -12.18 -3.36
CA MET A 71 -2.21 -12.29 -4.15
C MET A 71 -1.95 -11.08 -5.09
N TRP A 72 -2.47 -9.92 -4.71
CA TRP A 72 -2.44 -8.72 -5.55
C TRP A 72 -1.50 -7.67 -4.94
N GLY A 73 -0.40 -7.43 -5.66
CA GLY A 73 0.54 -6.34 -5.39
C GLY A 73 1.36 -6.47 -4.12
N ARG A 74 2.21 -5.47 -3.89
CA ARG A 74 3.02 -5.32 -2.68
C ARG A 74 2.17 -4.70 -1.57
N THR A 75 2.19 -5.29 -0.38
CA THR A 75 1.46 -4.75 0.77
C THR A 75 2.21 -3.55 1.35
N ILE A 76 1.52 -2.41 1.47
CA ILE A 76 2.11 -1.16 1.95
C ILE A 76 1.34 -0.55 3.12
N GLU A 77 2.07 0.06 4.02
CA GLU A 77 1.55 0.92 5.07
C GLU A 77 1.78 2.38 4.66
N ILE A 78 0.68 3.12 4.42
CA ILE A 78 0.76 4.52 4.01
C ILE A 78 1.18 5.37 5.19
N LEU A 79 2.26 6.13 5.02
CA LEU A 79 2.74 7.13 5.98
C LEU A 79 2.22 8.52 5.60
N LYS A 80 2.22 8.82 4.30
CA LYS A 80 1.71 10.08 3.73
C LYS A 80 1.01 9.79 2.40
N ILE A 81 -0.08 10.48 2.12
CA ILE A 81 -0.78 10.43 0.83
C ILE A 81 -1.35 11.79 0.48
N GLU A 82 -1.12 12.23 -0.75
CA GLU A 82 -1.55 13.53 -1.27
C GLU A 82 -2.11 13.38 -2.69
N LYS A 83 -3.07 14.22 -3.06
CA LYS A 83 -3.61 14.29 -4.42
C LYS A 83 -2.62 15.07 -5.29
N ILE A 84 -2.47 14.67 -6.54
CA ILE A 84 -1.64 15.36 -7.55
C ILE A 84 -2.43 15.67 -8.81
#